data_AF-A0A1H3R2X1-F1
#
_entry.id   AF-A0A1H3R2X1-F1
#
_cell.length_a   1.000
_cell.length_b   1.000
_cell.length_c   1.000
_cell.angle_alpha   90.00
_cell.angle_beta   90.00
_cell.angle_gamma   90.00
#
_symmetry.space_group_name_H-M   'P 1'
#
loop_
_entity.id
_entity.type
_entity.pdbx_description
1 polymer ?
#
loop_
_entity_poly.entity_id
_entity_poly.type
_entity_poly.pdbx_seq_one_letter_code
_entity_poly.pdbx_strand_id
1 'polypeptide(L)'
;MPKMHGFEAEGAAAIVRGHKVEEPETIATAIRIGNPASWKQAALAAEHSQGKIDEVTDAEILEAYKCLAKYEGIFAEPASCASLAGIHKQVKSGEIAKGSQIVAILTGNGLKDPNIALDTEKIQPVVLPNDERVVFDYIQGAVFQ
;
A
#
# COMPACT_ATOMS: atom_id res chain seq x y z
N MET A 1 -23.65 -9.63 2.70
CA MET A 1 -22.72 -9.34 1.59
C MET A 1 -21.69 -8.33 2.11
N PRO A 2 -20.39 -8.44 1.77
CA PRO A 2 -19.38 -7.47 2.19
C PRO A 2 -19.69 -6.07 1.64
N LYS A 3 -19.27 -5.03 2.36
CA LYS A 3 -19.20 -3.66 1.83
C LYS A 3 -17.97 -3.56 0.94
N MET A 4 -18.11 -3.00 -0.26
CA MET A 4 -16.98 -2.84 -1.19
C MET A 4 -16.27 -1.52 -0.91
N HIS A 5 -15.08 -1.59 -0.35
CA HIS A 5 -14.20 -0.45 -0.11
C HIS A 5 -13.08 -0.44 -1.15
N GLY A 6 -13.14 0.52 -2.08
CA GLY A 6 -12.14 0.73 -3.13
C GLY A 6 -11.27 1.94 -2.82
N PHE A 7 -9.99 1.90 -3.20
CA PHE A 7 -9.03 2.96 -2.91
C PHE A 7 -8.23 3.31 -4.16
N GLU A 8 -8.33 4.56 -4.61
CA GLU A 8 -7.47 5.13 -5.64
C GLU A 8 -6.23 5.80 -4.99
N ALA A 9 -5.14 5.93 -5.73
CA ALA A 9 -4.06 6.82 -5.31
C ALA A 9 -4.51 8.28 -5.54
N GLU A 10 -4.27 9.18 -4.58
CA GLU A 10 -4.74 10.58 -4.60
C GLU A 10 -4.46 11.28 -5.94
N GLY A 11 -3.25 11.15 -6.47
CA GLY A 11 -2.86 11.79 -7.73
C GLY A 11 -3.49 11.18 -9.00
N ALA A 12 -4.22 10.07 -8.87
CA ALA A 12 -4.95 9.40 -9.94
C ALA A 12 -6.43 9.13 -9.59
N ALA A 13 -6.98 9.76 -8.54
CA ALA A 13 -8.29 9.45 -7.98
C ALA A 13 -9.47 10.01 -8.79
N ALA A 14 -9.63 9.52 -10.01
CA ALA A 14 -10.64 10.00 -10.94
C ALA A 14 -12.05 9.75 -10.41
N ILE A 15 -12.33 8.54 -9.89
CA ILE A 15 -13.67 8.19 -9.41
C ILE A 15 -14.07 9.03 -8.20
N VAL A 16 -13.16 9.21 -7.25
CA VAL A 16 -13.38 10.08 -6.07
C VAL A 16 -13.65 11.52 -6.49
N ARG A 17 -12.90 12.05 -7.45
CA ARG A 17 -13.03 13.44 -7.93
C ARG A 17 -14.22 13.68 -8.85
N GLY A 18 -14.84 12.61 -9.38
CA GLY A 18 -15.99 12.72 -10.28
C GLY A 18 -15.64 13.17 -11.70
N HIS A 19 -14.35 13.30 -12.05
CA HIS A 19 -13.90 13.65 -13.39
C HIS A 19 -12.58 12.97 -13.76
N LYS A 20 -12.30 12.85 -15.05
CA LYS A 20 -11.03 12.32 -15.56
C LYS A 20 -9.85 13.15 -15.01
N VAL A 21 -8.76 12.47 -14.64
CA VAL A 21 -7.47 13.08 -14.37
C VAL A 21 -6.63 12.96 -15.64
N GLU A 22 -6.29 14.09 -16.27
CA GLU A 22 -5.55 14.10 -17.54
C GLU A 22 -4.10 13.62 -17.37
N GLU A 23 -3.46 14.01 -16.26
CA GLU A 23 -2.08 13.68 -15.92
C GLU A 23 -2.06 12.94 -14.57
N PRO A 24 -2.48 11.66 -14.52
CA PRO A 24 -2.48 10.90 -13.28
C PRO A 24 -1.05 10.65 -12.81
N GLU A 25 -0.79 10.86 -11.52
CA GLU A 25 0.53 10.60 -10.93
C GLU A 25 0.42 9.83 -9.62
N THR A 26 1.34 8.88 -9.43
CA THR A 26 1.54 8.13 -8.19
C THR A 26 2.75 7.23 -8.35
N ILE A 27 3.48 7.01 -7.26
CA ILE A 27 4.50 5.95 -7.18
C ILE A 27 3.91 4.55 -7.45
N ALA A 28 2.61 4.34 -7.19
CA ALA A 28 1.93 3.06 -7.36
C ALA A 28 1.48 2.89 -8.82
N THR A 29 2.45 2.68 -9.71
CA THR A 29 2.27 2.77 -11.17
C THR A 29 1.12 1.91 -11.72
N ALA A 30 0.84 0.74 -11.12
CA ALA A 30 -0.25 -0.14 -11.54
C ALA A 30 -1.65 0.47 -11.38
N ILE A 31 -1.82 1.49 -10.53
CA ILE A 31 -3.08 2.23 -10.35
C ILE A 31 -2.98 3.71 -10.78
N ARG A 32 -1.94 4.06 -11.56
CA ARG A 32 -1.78 5.39 -12.16
C ARG A 32 -2.70 5.56 -13.37
N ILE A 33 -4.01 5.57 -13.12
CA ILE A 33 -5.07 5.55 -14.14
C ILE A 33 -6.03 6.72 -13.90
N GLY A 34 -6.01 7.71 -14.79
CA GLY A 34 -6.87 8.90 -14.68
C GLY A 34 -8.25 8.78 -15.32
N ASN A 35 -8.52 7.70 -16.07
CA ASN A 35 -9.83 7.45 -16.67
C ASN A 35 -10.18 5.94 -16.64
N PRO A 36 -10.66 5.42 -15.50
CA PRO A 36 -10.94 3.99 -15.36
C PRO A 36 -12.04 3.53 -16.34
N ALA A 37 -11.73 2.52 -17.17
CA ALA A 37 -12.68 1.98 -18.14
C ALA A 37 -13.98 1.44 -17.49
N SER A 38 -13.86 0.90 -16.28
CA SER A 38 -14.97 0.32 -15.50
C SER A 38 -15.55 1.28 -14.45
N TRP A 39 -15.37 2.60 -14.59
CA TRP A 39 -15.83 3.60 -13.62
C TRP A 39 -17.27 3.38 -13.13
N LYS A 40 -18.22 3.31 -14.06
CA LYS A 40 -19.64 3.15 -13.72
C LYS A 40 -19.91 1.86 -12.94
N GLN A 41 -19.22 0.78 -13.30
CA GLN A 41 -19.36 -0.52 -12.62
C GLN A 41 -18.82 -0.44 -11.19
N ALA A 42 -17.67 0.22 -11.00
CA ALA A 42 -17.06 0.40 -9.68
C ALA A 42 -17.93 1.27 -8.76
N ALA A 43 -18.44 2.40 -9.27
CA ALA A 43 -19.34 3.27 -8.52
C ALA A 43 -20.62 2.54 -8.09
N LEU A 44 -21.25 1.79 -9.01
CA LEU A 44 -22.43 0.98 -8.69
C LEU A 44 -22.12 -0.13 -7.68
N ALA A 45 -20.94 -0.75 -7.75
CA ALA A 45 -20.54 -1.78 -6.78
C ALA A 45 -20.39 -1.20 -5.37
N ALA A 46 -19.81 -0.01 -5.23
CA ALA A 46 -19.73 0.71 -3.96
C ALA A 46 -21.13 1.09 -3.44
N GLU A 47 -21.97 1.65 -4.29
CA GLU A 47 -23.35 2.03 -3.95
C GLU A 47 -24.19 0.83 -3.48
N HIS A 48 -24.29 -0.22 -4.31
CA HIS A 48 -25.11 -1.40 -4.01
C HIS A 48 -24.64 -2.17 -2.77
N SER A 49 -23.34 -2.15 -2.47
CA SER A 49 -22.79 -2.80 -1.28
C SER A 49 -22.82 -1.91 -0.03
N GLN A 50 -23.27 -0.66 -0.14
CA GLN A 50 -23.16 0.36 0.92
C GLN A 50 -21.71 0.55 1.38
N GLY A 51 -20.77 0.38 0.45
CA GLY A 51 -19.35 0.67 0.62
C GLY A 51 -19.00 2.05 0.07
N LYS A 52 -17.76 2.22 -0.35
CA LYS A 52 -17.21 3.52 -0.77
C LYS A 52 -15.99 3.33 -1.67
N ILE A 53 -15.82 4.25 -2.63
CA ILE A 53 -14.53 4.47 -3.28
C ILE A 53 -13.93 5.73 -2.65
N ASP A 54 -12.73 5.59 -2.10
CA ASP A 54 -11.97 6.64 -1.41
C ASP A 54 -10.58 6.75 -2.04
N GLU A 55 -9.76 7.69 -1.59
CA GLU A 55 -8.38 7.87 -2.04
C GLU A 55 -7.39 7.78 -0.88
N VAL A 56 -6.15 7.41 -1.20
CA VAL A 56 -5.01 7.41 -0.27
C VAL A 56 -3.81 8.06 -0.92
N THR A 57 -3.02 8.76 -0.11
CA THR A 57 -1.79 9.41 -0.56
C THR A 57 -0.67 8.39 -0.81
N ASP A 58 0.31 8.75 -1.63
CA ASP A 58 1.51 7.94 -1.84
C ASP A 58 2.25 7.67 -0.52
N ALA A 59 2.24 8.61 0.41
CA ALA A 59 2.84 8.44 1.73
C ALA A 59 2.12 7.35 2.55
N GLU A 60 0.79 7.31 2.53
CA GLU A 60 0.00 6.26 3.19
C GLU A 60 0.20 4.90 2.52
N ILE A 61 0.30 4.86 1.19
CA ILE A 61 0.61 3.64 0.42
C ILE A 61 1.98 3.09 0.84
N LEU A 62 3.02 3.93 0.89
CA LEU A 62 4.36 3.52 1.30
C LEU A 62 4.39 3.04 2.75
N GLU A 63 3.71 3.72 3.67
CA GLU A 63 3.66 3.30 5.06
C GLU A 63 3.01 1.92 5.20
N ALA A 64 1.89 1.68 4.50
CA ALA A 64 1.24 0.38 4.48
C ALA A 64 2.12 -0.71 3.84
N TYR A 65 2.81 -0.39 2.76
CA TYR A 65 3.77 -1.26 2.08
C TYR A 65 4.90 -1.71 3.00
N LYS A 66 5.52 -0.76 3.72
CA LYS A 66 6.58 -1.05 4.71
C LYS A 66 6.06 -1.89 5.86
N CYS A 67 4.92 -1.50 6.44
CA CYS A 67 4.35 -2.19 7.59
C CYS A 67 4.00 -3.63 7.27
N LEU A 68 3.40 -3.90 6.11
CA LEU A 68 3.04 -5.25 5.70
C LEU A 68 4.26 -6.18 5.62
N ALA A 69 5.34 -5.72 4.99
CA ALA A 69 6.57 -6.50 4.89
C ALA A 69 7.24 -6.70 6.26
N LYS A 70 7.33 -5.62 7.06
CA LYS A 70 8.04 -5.62 8.34
C LYS A 70 7.35 -6.45 9.42
N TYR A 71 6.03 -6.35 9.53
CA TYR A 71 5.30 -6.95 10.65
C TYR A 71 4.66 -8.29 10.31
N GLU A 72 4.31 -8.54 9.03
CA GLU A 72 3.63 -9.77 8.62
C GLU A 72 4.48 -10.65 7.69
N GLY A 73 5.64 -10.17 7.22
CA GLY A 73 6.49 -10.91 6.29
C GLY A 73 5.85 -11.12 4.91
N ILE A 74 4.84 -10.32 4.56
CA ILE A 74 4.14 -10.39 3.27
C ILE A 74 4.66 -9.29 2.36
N PHE A 75 5.06 -9.65 1.14
CA PHE A 75 5.64 -8.70 0.18
C PHE A 75 4.75 -8.53 -1.06
N ALA A 76 4.02 -7.42 -1.10
CA ALA A 76 3.11 -7.04 -2.19
C ALA A 76 3.58 -5.76 -2.90
N GLU A 77 3.18 -5.53 -4.16
CA GLU A 77 3.53 -4.30 -4.89
C GLU A 77 2.83 -3.06 -4.30
N PRO A 78 3.36 -1.83 -4.47
CA PRO A 78 2.79 -0.63 -3.83
C PRO A 78 1.29 -0.41 -4.10
N ALA A 79 0.82 -0.65 -5.32
CA ALA A 79 -0.60 -0.54 -5.66
C ALA A 79 -1.50 -1.48 -4.84
N SER A 80 -1.00 -2.67 -4.49
CA SER A 80 -1.73 -3.60 -3.63
C SER A 80 -1.95 -3.02 -2.23
N CYS A 81 -0.97 -2.25 -1.75
CA CYS A 81 -0.97 -1.67 -0.41
C CYS A 81 -1.93 -0.47 -0.26
N ALA A 82 -2.47 0.08 -1.36
CA ALA A 82 -3.57 1.05 -1.30
C ALA A 82 -4.79 0.50 -0.54
N SER A 83 -5.06 -0.81 -0.64
CA SER A 83 -6.12 -1.46 0.12
C SER A 83 -5.91 -1.36 1.64
N LEU A 84 -4.69 -1.62 2.12
CA LEU A 84 -4.33 -1.56 3.53
C LEU A 84 -4.24 -0.12 4.04
N ALA A 85 -3.67 0.79 3.25
CA ALA A 85 -3.65 2.22 3.54
C ALA A 85 -5.08 2.75 3.74
N GLY A 86 -5.99 2.37 2.85
CA GLY A 86 -7.40 2.75 2.89
C GLY A 86 -8.13 2.20 4.11
N ILE A 87 -7.92 0.91 4.42
CA ILE A 87 -8.45 0.28 5.63
C ILE A 87 -7.94 1.01 6.88
N HIS A 88 -6.63 1.32 6.96
CA HIS A 88 -6.06 2.05 8.09
C HIS A 88 -6.71 3.43 8.24
N LYS A 89 -6.84 4.19 7.15
CA LYS A 89 -7.52 5.50 7.11
C LYS A 89 -8.95 5.40 7.62
N GLN A 90 -9.73 4.43 7.14
CA GLN A 90 -11.15 4.29 7.48
C GLN A 90 -11.40 3.72 8.88
N VAL A 91 -10.51 2.86 9.39
CA VAL A 91 -10.57 2.43 10.80
C VAL A 91 -10.23 3.60 11.73
N LYS A 92 -9.25 4.43 11.36
CA LYS A 92 -8.86 5.60 12.13
C LYS A 92 -9.95 6.68 12.17
N SER A 93 -10.67 6.88 11.06
CA SER A 93 -11.80 7.82 10.99
C SER A 93 -13.08 7.30 11.64
N GLY A 94 -13.16 5.99 11.92
CA GLY A 94 -14.35 5.32 12.43
C GLY A 94 -15.37 4.94 11.36
N GLU A 95 -15.06 5.12 10.07
CA GLU A 95 -15.90 4.68 8.96
C GLU A 95 -16.00 3.15 8.90
N ILE A 96 -14.89 2.45 9.14
CA ILE A 96 -14.88 1.02 9.45
C ILE A 96 -14.91 0.85 10.96
N ALA A 97 -15.92 0.13 11.46
CA ALA A 97 -16.09 -0.11 12.87
C ALA A 97 -14.96 -0.98 13.45
N LYS A 98 -14.53 -0.68 14.67
CA LYS A 98 -13.62 -1.57 15.40
C LYS A 98 -14.26 -2.94 15.60
N GLY A 99 -13.46 -4.01 15.42
CA GLY A 99 -13.94 -5.39 15.50
C GLY A 99 -14.55 -5.93 14.20
N SER A 100 -14.58 -5.15 13.11
CA SER A 100 -14.97 -5.65 11.79
C SER A 100 -14.02 -6.74 11.29
N GLN A 101 -14.59 -7.75 10.62
CA GLN A 101 -13.83 -8.71 9.83
C GLN A 101 -13.62 -8.13 8.43
N ILE A 102 -12.36 -8.03 8.00
CA ILE A 102 -11.95 -7.35 6.78
C ILE A 102 -11.11 -8.30 5.94
N VAL A 103 -11.31 -8.25 4.62
CA VAL A 103 -10.43 -8.89 3.64
C VAL A 103 -9.82 -7.79 2.78
N ALA A 104 -8.50 -7.66 2.82
CA ALA A 104 -7.73 -6.79 1.93
C ALA A 104 -7.23 -7.60 0.74
N ILE A 105 -7.35 -7.04 -0.46
CA ILE A 105 -6.88 -7.70 -1.68
C ILE A 105 -5.49 -7.18 -2.03
N LEU A 106 -4.51 -8.07 -1.97
CA LEU A 106 -3.15 -7.81 -2.43
C LEU A 106 -3.04 -8.28 -3.89
N THR A 107 -3.15 -7.34 -4.83
CA THR A 107 -3.36 -7.63 -6.26
C THR A 107 -2.12 -8.15 -6.98
N GLY A 108 -0.92 -7.93 -6.43
CA GLY A 108 0.30 -8.44 -7.05
C GLY A 108 1.48 -8.55 -6.10
N ASN A 109 2.45 -9.34 -6.55
CA ASN A 109 3.66 -9.68 -5.81
C ASN A 109 4.64 -8.50 -5.79
N GLY A 110 5.29 -8.26 -4.64
CA GLY A 110 6.24 -7.16 -4.47
C GLY A 110 7.47 -7.23 -5.39
N LEU A 111 7.80 -8.40 -5.94
CA LEU A 111 8.90 -8.58 -6.89
C LEU A 111 8.67 -7.94 -8.26
N LYS A 112 7.46 -7.43 -8.55
CA LYS A 112 7.21 -6.67 -9.77
C LYS A 112 7.94 -5.33 -9.81
N ASP A 113 8.08 -4.67 -8.65
CA ASP A 113 8.65 -3.32 -8.53
C ASP A 113 9.84 -3.29 -7.54
N PRO A 114 10.96 -3.95 -7.86
CA PRO A 114 12.11 -4.02 -6.95
C PRO A 114 12.75 -2.65 -6.69
N ASN A 115 12.66 -1.72 -7.64
CA ASN A 115 13.23 -0.37 -7.48
C ASN A 115 12.53 0.40 -6.36
N ILE A 116 11.20 0.32 -6.27
CA ILE A 116 10.46 1.00 -5.20
C ILE A 116 10.88 0.42 -3.85
N ALA A 117 11.11 -0.89 -3.74
CA ALA A 117 11.61 -1.49 -2.50
C ALA A 117 12.95 -0.89 -2.06
N LEU A 118 13.89 -0.72 -3.00
CA LEU A 118 15.23 -0.16 -2.75
C LEU A 118 15.19 1.33 -2.41
N ASP A 119 14.33 2.10 -3.06
CA ASP A 119 14.21 3.55 -2.85
C ASP A 119 13.47 3.89 -1.54
N THR A 120 12.57 3.01 -1.12
CA THR A 120 11.67 3.20 0.01
C THR A 120 12.33 2.91 1.36
N GLU A 121 13.22 1.92 1.40
CA GLU A 121 13.94 1.49 2.60
C GLU A 121 15.42 1.86 2.51
N LYS A 122 15.89 2.66 3.46
CA LYS A 122 17.33 3.00 3.59
C LYS A 122 18.10 1.90 4.31
N ILE A 123 17.69 0.65 4.18
CA ILE A 123 18.41 -0.50 4.73
C ILE A 123 19.59 -0.77 3.80
N GLN A 124 20.74 -0.17 4.12
CA GLN A 124 21.97 -0.39 3.39
C GLN A 124 22.67 -1.61 3.98
N PRO A 125 23.04 -2.62 3.15
CA PRO A 125 23.89 -3.70 3.60
C PRO A 125 25.19 -3.14 4.19
N VAL A 126 25.52 -3.56 5.41
CA VAL A 126 26.81 -3.19 6.02
C VAL A 126 27.87 -4.14 5.53
N VAL A 127 28.88 -3.60 4.84
CA VAL A 127 30.00 -4.38 4.31
C VAL A 127 31.04 -4.55 5.41
N LEU A 128 31.29 -5.79 5.81
CA LEU A 128 32.29 -6.16 6.80
C LEU A 128 33.43 -6.96 6.15
N PRO A 129 34.65 -6.91 6.73
CA PRO A 129 35.71 -7.84 6.38
C PRO A 129 35.25 -9.30 6.45
N ASN A 130 35.82 -10.15 5.59
CA ASN A 130 35.58 -11.60 5.61
C ASN A 130 36.33 -12.25 6.79
N ASP A 131 35.94 -11.88 8.01
CA ASP A 131 36.49 -12.35 9.28
C ASP A 131 35.33 -12.64 10.25
N GLU A 132 35.29 -13.86 10.76
CA GLU A 132 34.22 -14.35 11.63
C GLU A 132 34.08 -13.50 12.90
N ARG A 133 35.19 -13.08 13.51
CA ARG A 133 35.17 -12.30 14.76
C ARG A 133 34.59 -10.92 14.52
N VAL A 134 34.98 -10.28 13.42
CA VAL A 134 34.45 -8.97 13.04
C VAL A 134 32.94 -9.02 12.81
N VAL A 135 32.44 -10.06 12.15
CA VAL A 135 31.00 -10.25 11.95
C VAL A 135 30.29 -10.52 13.27
N PHE A 136 30.86 -11.39 14.13
CA PHE A 136 30.29 -11.72 15.43
C PHE A 136 30.16 -10.50 16.35
N ASP A 137 31.25 -9.72 16.50
CA ASP A 137 31.27 -8.51 17.34
C ASP A 137 30.27 -7.46 16.84
N TYR A 138 30.13 -7.31 15.51
CA TYR A 138 29.16 -6.42 14.90
C TYR A 138 27.71 -6.84 15.23
N ILE A 139 27.38 -8.13 15.08
CA ILE A 139 26.05 -8.66 15.39
C ILE A 139 25.74 -8.47 16.87
N GLN A 140 26.67 -8.76 17.78
CA GLN A 140 26.47 -8.53 19.21
C GLN A 140 26.19 -7.05 19.52
N GLY A 141 26.98 -6.14 18.95
CA GLY A 141 26.78 -4.70 19.14
C GLY A 141 25.43 -4.19 18.63
N ALA A 142 24.86 -4.81 17.59
CA ALA A 142 23.59 -4.42 17.00
C ALA A 142 22.36 -5.02 17.69
N VAL A 143 22.48 -6.17 18.35
CA VAL A 143 21.36 -6.88 19.01
C VAL A 143 21.17 -6.42 20.46
N PHE A 144 22.24 -5.99 21.14
CA PHE A 144 22.22 -5.59 22.56
C PHE A 144 22.11 -4.08 22.80
N GLN A 145 21.75 -3.30 21.78
CA GLN A 145 21.31 -1.90 21.90
C GLN A 145 19.78 -1.81 21.86
#